data_AF-A0A6C0AIL3-F1
#
_entry.id   AF-A0A6C0AIL3-F1
#
_cell.length_a   1.000
_cell.length_b   1.000
_cell.length_c   1.000
_cell.angle_alpha   90.00
_cell.angle_beta   90.00
_cell.angle_gamma   90.00
#
_symmetry.space_group_name_H-M   'P 1'
#
loop_
_entity.id
_entity.type
_entity.pdbx_description
1 polymer ?
#
loop_
_entity_poly.entity_id
_entity_poly.type
_entity_poly.pdbx_seq_one_letter_code
_entity_poly.pdbx_strand_id
1 'polypeptide(L)'
;MILVLAATFASLIAILVAHGMGSWEKVKANWNDYRCNPMYMPVAGFVRPDIDTGENFVFCTNAMAGEFYKLVLDQVQSYFSILTGSLGEMLNPLTLFRGIITKIRGFLLTFAKLTISKAASSMSVFLHYLEKIRDVLKRFVSEGYIGAYLAQVIVDFIWSFVTLFISIIKTFVYILLAIAIILALFNPVLLVLAITIASLIAASGF
;
A
#
# COMPACT_ATOMS: atom_id res chain seq x y z
N MET A 1 32.57 6.08 -16.15
CA MET A 1 31.42 5.88 -15.25
C MET A 1 30.09 5.74 -15.99
N ILE A 2 29.70 6.67 -16.86
CA ILE A 2 28.41 6.62 -17.58
C ILE A 2 28.23 5.33 -18.42
N LEU A 3 29.28 4.89 -19.12
CA LEU A 3 29.26 3.63 -19.89
C LEU A 3 29.01 2.38 -19.04
N VAL A 4 29.55 2.33 -17.82
CA VAL A 4 29.37 1.19 -16.92
C VAL A 4 27.95 1.16 -16.36
N LEU A 5 27.40 2.33 -15.99
CA LEU A 5 26.02 2.45 -15.54
C LEU A 5 25.00 2.11 -16.64
N ALA A 6 25.28 2.51 -17.89
CA ALA A 6 24.43 2.15 -19.03
C ALA A 6 24.47 0.64 -19.31
N ALA A 7 25.64 0.01 -19.23
CA ALA A 7 25.79 -1.42 -19.44
C ALA A 7 25.11 -2.26 -18.34
N THR A 8 25.15 -1.82 -17.08
CA THR A 8 24.46 -2.51 -15.98
C THR A 8 22.94 -2.35 -16.07
N PHE A 9 22.44 -1.18 -16.48
CA PHE A 9 21.00 -1.02 -16.73
C PHE A 9 20.53 -1.88 -17.90
N ALA A 10 21.30 -1.92 -18.99
CA ALA A 10 20.96 -2.75 -20.15
C ALA A 10 20.94 -4.24 -19.82
N SER A 11 21.88 -4.73 -18.99
CA SER A 11 21.91 -6.14 -18.58
C SER A 11 20.73 -6.51 -17.68
N LEU A 12 20.35 -5.63 -16.74
CA LEU A 12 19.16 -5.83 -15.89
C LEU A 12 17.87 -5.88 -16.71
N ILE A 13 17.73 -4.98 -17.69
CA ILE A 13 16.58 -4.98 -18.60
C ILE A 13 16.56 -6.26 -19.44
N ALA A 14 17.70 -6.70 -19.97
CA ALA A 14 17.79 -7.93 -20.75
C ALA A 14 17.39 -9.18 -19.95
N ILE A 15 17.80 -9.27 -18.67
CA ILE A 15 17.41 -10.38 -17.78
C ILE A 15 15.91 -10.36 -17.50
N LEU A 16 15.33 -9.19 -17.22
CA LEU A 16 13.89 -9.02 -17.00
C LEU A 16 13.08 -9.40 -18.24
N VAL A 17 13.53 -8.99 -19.43
CA VAL A 17 12.89 -9.34 -20.70
C VAL A 17 12.99 -10.84 -20.97
N ALA A 18 14.16 -11.46 -20.78
CA ALA A 18 14.34 -12.90 -20.99
C ALA A 18 13.49 -13.75 -20.03
N HIS A 19 13.42 -13.37 -18.74
CA HIS A 19 12.63 -14.09 -17.74
C HIS A 19 11.12 -13.84 -17.92
N GLY A 20 10.76 -12.62 -18.32
CA GLY A 20 9.42 -12.28 -18.77
C GLY A 20 9.01 -13.17 -19.93
N MET A 21 9.72 -13.13 -21.05
CA MET A 21 9.37 -13.89 -22.26
C MET A 21 9.19 -15.38 -22.00
N GLY A 22 10.09 -16.01 -21.23
CA GLY A 22 10.00 -17.44 -20.91
C GLY A 22 8.82 -17.84 -20.01
N SER A 23 8.29 -16.91 -19.22
CA SER A 23 7.08 -17.14 -18.41
C SER A 23 5.80 -16.84 -19.19
N TRP A 24 5.79 -15.78 -20.00
CA TRP A 24 4.66 -15.43 -20.87
C TRP A 24 4.37 -16.50 -21.92
N GLU A 25 5.39 -17.16 -22.47
CA GLU A 25 5.20 -18.21 -23.47
C GLU A 25 4.50 -19.44 -22.87
N LYS A 26 4.82 -19.79 -21.61
CA LYS A 26 4.13 -20.87 -20.87
C LYS A 26 2.69 -20.52 -20.53
N VAL A 27 2.43 -19.27 -20.15
CA VAL A 27 1.09 -18.76 -19.87
C VAL A 27 0.24 -18.72 -21.15
N LYS A 28 0.84 -18.34 -22.28
CA LYS A 28 0.18 -18.35 -23.59
C LYS A 28 -0.14 -19.76 -24.07
N ALA A 29 0.77 -20.71 -23.85
CA ALA A 29 0.57 -22.12 -24.20
C ALA A 29 -0.53 -22.80 -23.37
N ASN A 30 -0.65 -22.47 -22.08
CA ASN A 30 -1.63 -23.07 -21.15
C ASN A 30 -2.68 -22.05 -20.67
N TRP A 31 -3.14 -21.18 -21.58
CA TRP A 31 -4.00 -20.06 -21.23
C TRP A 31 -5.27 -20.47 -20.49
N ASN A 32 -5.88 -21.60 -20.85
CA ASN A 32 -7.12 -22.08 -20.22
C ASN A 32 -6.97 -22.35 -18.71
N ASP A 33 -5.77 -22.71 -18.24
CA ASP A 33 -5.52 -23.01 -16.83
C ASP A 33 -5.19 -21.73 -16.04
N TYR A 34 -4.55 -20.76 -16.69
CA TYR A 34 -4.07 -19.52 -16.05
C TYR A 34 -5.02 -18.32 -16.22
N ARG A 35 -6.03 -18.40 -17.09
CA ARG A 35 -6.95 -17.29 -17.40
C ARG A 35 -7.76 -16.76 -16.22
N CYS A 36 -8.02 -17.61 -15.21
CA CYS A 36 -8.73 -17.21 -14.00
C CYS A 36 -7.80 -16.92 -12.81
N ASN A 37 -6.49 -16.91 -13.02
CA ASN A 37 -5.53 -16.49 -12.00
C ASN A 37 -5.50 -14.94 -11.93
N PRO A 38 -5.76 -14.33 -10.76
CA PRO A 38 -5.85 -12.88 -10.60
C PRO A 38 -4.57 -12.12 -11.01
N MET A 39 -3.41 -12.78 -11.05
CA MET A 39 -2.14 -12.15 -11.47
C MET A 39 -2.09 -11.88 -12.98
N TYR A 40 -2.75 -12.72 -13.80
CA TYR A 40 -2.68 -12.65 -15.28
C TYR A 40 -3.99 -12.15 -15.91
N MET A 41 -5.05 -12.04 -15.11
CA MET A 41 -6.36 -11.59 -15.56
C MET A 41 -6.39 -10.16 -16.11
N PRO A 42 -5.75 -9.14 -15.49
CA PRO A 42 -5.79 -7.75 -15.99
C PRO A 42 -5.06 -7.56 -17.33
N VAL A 43 -4.19 -8.51 -17.65
CA VAL A 43 -3.33 -8.52 -18.84
C VAL A 43 -3.80 -9.57 -19.86
N ALA A 44 -5.02 -10.10 -19.70
CA ALA A 44 -5.59 -11.10 -20.59
C ALA A 44 -5.57 -10.67 -22.07
N GLY A 45 -5.96 -9.42 -22.35
CA GLY A 45 -5.90 -8.86 -23.71
C GLY A 45 -4.49 -8.75 -24.30
N PHE A 46 -3.43 -8.73 -23.48
CA PHE A 46 -2.04 -8.75 -23.95
C PHE A 46 -1.54 -10.18 -24.24
N VAL A 47 -2.07 -11.18 -23.54
CA VAL A 47 -1.72 -12.60 -23.77
C VAL A 47 -2.46 -13.15 -24.99
N ARG A 48 -3.74 -12.80 -25.10
CA ARG A 48 -4.67 -13.24 -26.13
C ARG A 48 -5.45 -12.02 -26.66
N PRO A 49 -5.06 -11.46 -27.81
CA PRO A 49 -5.70 -10.27 -28.37
C PRO A 49 -7.14 -10.53 -28.86
N ASP A 50 -7.55 -11.80 -28.90
CA ASP A 50 -8.90 -12.27 -29.22
C ASP A 50 -9.89 -12.22 -28.05
N ILE A 51 -9.43 -11.95 -26.82
CA ILE A 51 -10.29 -11.97 -25.63
C ILE A 51 -10.12 -10.65 -24.88
N ASP A 52 -11.23 -9.94 -24.67
CA ASP A 52 -11.22 -8.75 -23.82
C ASP A 52 -11.03 -9.11 -22.34
N THR A 53 -10.28 -8.29 -21.62
CA THR A 53 -10.03 -8.46 -20.19
C THR A 53 -11.33 -8.49 -19.39
N GLY A 54 -12.33 -7.67 -19.78
CA GLY A 54 -13.64 -7.63 -19.15
C GLY A 54 -14.46 -8.90 -19.40
N GLU A 55 -14.47 -9.40 -20.64
CA GLU A 55 -15.15 -10.66 -20.98
C GLU A 55 -14.55 -11.86 -20.25
N ASN A 56 -13.22 -11.93 -20.16
CA ASN A 56 -12.55 -12.99 -19.40
C ASN A 56 -12.85 -12.93 -17.90
N PHE A 57 -12.95 -11.72 -17.33
CA PHE A 57 -13.33 -11.51 -15.93
C PHE A 57 -14.76 -12.02 -15.64
N VAL A 58 -15.71 -11.67 -16.50
CA VAL A 58 -17.11 -12.13 -16.39
C VAL A 58 -17.19 -13.64 -16.53
N PHE A 59 -16.47 -14.22 -17.50
CA PHE A 59 -16.40 -15.67 -17.68
C PHE A 59 -15.87 -16.38 -16.42
N CYS A 60 -14.76 -15.93 -15.86
CA CYS A 60 -14.16 -16.55 -14.68
C CYS A 60 -15.05 -16.40 -13.44
N THR A 61 -15.71 -15.25 -13.29
CA THR A 61 -16.65 -15.01 -12.18
C THR A 61 -17.89 -15.91 -12.30
N ASN A 62 -18.42 -16.09 -13.50
CA ASN A 62 -19.55 -17.00 -13.76
C ASN A 62 -19.17 -18.48 -13.59
N ALA A 63 -17.96 -18.88 -14.01
CA ALA A 63 -17.46 -20.24 -13.80
C ALA A 63 -17.32 -20.56 -12.29
N MET A 64 -16.79 -19.62 -11.50
CA MET A 64 -16.73 -19.75 -10.04
C MET A 64 -18.12 -19.79 -9.39
N ALA A 65 -19.09 -19.04 -9.92
CA ALA A 65 -20.48 -19.12 -9.48
C ALA A 65 -21.10 -20.49 -9.80
N GLY A 66 -20.78 -21.08 -10.96
CA GLY A 66 -21.22 -22.42 -11.35
C GLY A 66 -20.74 -23.52 -10.40
N GLU A 67 -19.50 -23.45 -9.93
CA GLU A 67 -18.99 -24.39 -8.91
C GLU A 67 -19.75 -24.29 -7.58
N PHE A 68 -20.17 -23.07 -7.20
CA PHE A 68 -21.00 -22.88 -6.01
C PHE A 68 -22.39 -23.52 -6.18
N TYR A 69 -23.02 -23.35 -7.34
CA TYR A 69 -24.29 -24.00 -7.64
C TYR A 69 -24.18 -25.52 -7.70
N LYS A 70 -23.06 -26.06 -8.21
CA LYS A 70 -22.82 -27.51 -8.25
C LYS A 70 -22.76 -28.11 -6.85
N LEU A 71 -22.09 -27.46 -5.90
CA LEU A 71 -22.08 -27.88 -4.49
C LEU A 71 -23.50 -27.93 -3.91
N VAL A 72 -24.30 -26.89 -4.15
CA VAL A 72 -25.69 -26.83 -3.66
C VAL A 72 -26.56 -27.91 -4.31
N LEU A 73 -26.43 -28.12 -5.62
CA LEU A 73 -27.22 -29.10 -6.38
C LEU A 73 -26.85 -30.55 -6.01
N ASP A 74 -25.56 -30.86 -5.81
CA ASP A 74 -25.13 -32.19 -5.34
C ASP A 74 -25.71 -32.52 -3.96
N GLN A 75 -25.72 -31.54 -3.05
CA GLN A 75 -26.38 -31.71 -1.76
C GLN A 75 -27.89 -31.97 -1.95
N VAL A 76 -28.58 -31.18 -2.75
CA VAL A 76 -30.03 -31.36 -3.00
C VAL A 76 -30.34 -32.73 -3.62
N GLN A 77 -29.57 -33.16 -4.61
CA GLN A 77 -29.75 -34.45 -5.29
C GLN A 77 -29.53 -35.64 -4.34
N SER A 78 -28.54 -35.53 -3.44
CA SER A 78 -28.29 -36.51 -2.37
C SER A 78 -29.47 -36.67 -1.41
N TYR A 79 -30.22 -35.61 -1.14
CA TYR A 79 -31.40 -35.71 -0.27
C TYR A 79 -32.64 -36.25 -1.00
N PHE A 80 -32.79 -35.96 -2.29
CA PHE A 80 -33.87 -36.52 -3.10
C PHE A 80 -33.76 -38.05 -3.27
N SER A 81 -32.55 -38.59 -3.44
CA SER A 81 -32.35 -40.05 -3.52
C SER A 81 -32.72 -40.78 -2.22
N ILE A 82 -32.49 -40.12 -1.08
CA ILE A 82 -32.87 -40.60 0.25
C ILE A 82 -34.38 -40.54 0.47
N LEU A 83 -35.05 -39.49 -0.04
CA LEU A 83 -36.50 -39.32 0.01
C LEU A 83 -37.21 -40.41 -0.81
N THR A 84 -36.70 -40.72 -2.00
CA THR A 84 -37.21 -41.84 -2.83
C THR A 84 -36.94 -43.20 -2.18
N GLY A 85 -35.81 -43.36 -1.48
CA GLY A 85 -35.51 -44.59 -0.72
C GLY A 85 -36.42 -44.80 0.49
N SER A 86 -36.80 -43.73 1.20
CA SER A 86 -37.67 -43.85 2.39
C SER A 86 -39.15 -44.00 2.07
N LEU A 87 -39.59 -43.64 0.85
CA LEU A 87 -40.94 -43.93 0.37
C LEU A 87 -41.15 -45.42 0.08
N GLY A 88 -40.08 -46.19 -0.16
CA GLY A 88 -40.14 -47.65 -0.27
C GLY A 88 -40.35 -48.39 1.07
N GLU A 89 -40.07 -47.74 2.20
CA GLU A 89 -40.17 -48.30 3.56
C GLU A 89 -41.50 -47.94 4.28
N MET A 90 -42.56 -47.60 3.53
CA MET A 90 -43.89 -47.12 3.97
C MET A 90 -44.72 -48.09 4.84
N LEU A 91 -44.11 -48.94 5.67
CA LEU A 91 -44.83 -49.86 6.58
C LEU A 91 -44.68 -49.53 8.07
N ASN A 92 -44.00 -48.43 8.46
CA ASN A 92 -43.98 -48.02 9.87
C ASN A 92 -43.91 -46.48 10.10
N PRO A 93 -45.04 -45.83 10.41
CA PRO A 93 -45.15 -44.35 10.37
C PRO A 93 -44.40 -43.60 11.48
N LEU A 94 -44.16 -44.20 12.65
CA LEU A 94 -43.52 -43.49 13.78
C LEU A 94 -41.99 -43.35 13.65
N THR A 95 -41.32 -44.37 13.13
CA THR A 95 -39.87 -44.35 12.90
C THR A 95 -39.51 -43.48 11.69
N LEU A 96 -40.36 -43.45 10.66
CA LEU A 96 -40.22 -42.56 9.50
C LEU A 96 -40.32 -41.09 9.89
N PHE A 97 -41.32 -40.71 10.70
CA PHE A 97 -41.47 -39.32 11.14
C PHE A 97 -40.26 -38.84 11.96
N ARG A 98 -39.72 -39.71 12.84
CA ARG A 98 -38.49 -39.42 13.59
C ARG A 98 -37.26 -39.34 12.69
N GLY A 99 -37.18 -40.20 11.67
CA GLY A 99 -36.11 -40.17 10.66
C GLY A 99 -36.13 -38.89 9.84
N ILE A 100 -37.31 -38.44 9.39
CA ILE A 100 -37.49 -37.20 8.64
C ILE A 100 -37.10 -35.98 9.49
N ILE A 101 -37.56 -35.89 10.74
CA ILE A 101 -37.18 -34.79 11.64
C ILE A 101 -35.67 -34.78 11.90
N THR A 102 -35.05 -35.95 12.08
CA THR A 102 -33.59 -36.04 12.28
C THR A 102 -32.83 -35.58 11.04
N LYS A 103 -33.31 -35.91 9.83
CA LYS A 103 -32.72 -35.48 8.56
C LYS A 103 -32.91 -33.99 8.27
N ILE A 104 -34.09 -33.43 8.57
CA ILE A 104 -34.34 -31.98 8.47
C ILE A 104 -33.41 -31.22 9.41
N ARG A 105 -33.23 -31.71 10.64
CA ARG A 105 -32.31 -31.11 11.62
C ARG A 105 -30.85 -31.22 11.15
N GLY A 106 -30.46 -32.35 10.58
CA GLY A 106 -29.16 -32.55 9.96
C GLY A 106 -28.91 -31.60 8.78
N PHE A 107 -29.91 -31.41 7.92
CA PHE A 107 -29.85 -30.45 6.82
C PHE A 107 -29.67 -29.01 7.32
N LEU A 108 -30.48 -28.57 8.30
CA LEU A 108 -30.36 -27.24 8.91
C LEU A 108 -28.99 -27.00 9.52
N LEU A 109 -28.43 -27.99 10.23
CA LEU A 109 -27.11 -27.88 10.84
C LEU A 109 -25.98 -27.83 9.78
N THR A 110 -26.08 -28.63 8.72
CA THR A 110 -25.09 -28.63 7.64
C THR A 110 -25.18 -27.35 6.81
N PHE A 111 -26.38 -26.88 6.50
CA PHE A 111 -26.61 -25.62 5.82
C PHE A 111 -26.07 -24.45 6.65
N ALA A 112 -26.41 -24.37 7.94
CA ALA A 112 -25.88 -23.33 8.84
C ALA A 112 -24.35 -23.36 8.91
N LYS A 113 -23.73 -24.55 9.00
CA LYS A 113 -22.26 -24.69 8.98
C LYS A 113 -21.66 -24.19 7.67
N LEU A 114 -22.23 -24.54 6.53
CA LEU A 114 -21.74 -24.10 5.22
C LEU A 114 -21.88 -22.59 5.05
N THR A 115 -23.00 -22.00 5.45
CA THR A 115 -23.22 -20.56 5.40
C THR A 115 -22.27 -19.81 6.33
N ILE A 116 -22.11 -20.25 7.57
CA ILE A 116 -21.16 -19.63 8.52
C ILE A 116 -19.72 -19.80 8.04
N SER A 117 -19.37 -20.96 7.50
CA SER A 117 -18.02 -21.22 6.95
C SER A 117 -17.71 -20.31 5.76
N LYS A 118 -18.65 -20.15 4.82
CA LYS A 118 -18.50 -19.26 3.66
C LYS A 118 -18.47 -17.78 4.09
N ALA A 119 -19.28 -17.38 5.07
CA ALA A 119 -19.24 -16.03 5.64
C ALA A 119 -17.90 -15.75 6.35
N ALA A 120 -17.42 -16.70 7.16
CA ALA A 120 -16.12 -16.61 7.81
C ALA A 120 -14.95 -16.59 6.80
N SER A 121 -15.03 -17.35 5.71
CA SER A 121 -14.01 -17.32 4.66
C SER A 121 -13.99 -15.98 3.92
N SER A 122 -15.16 -15.39 3.66
CA SER A 122 -15.24 -14.04 3.06
C SER A 122 -14.69 -12.95 3.98
N MET A 123 -14.91 -13.09 5.30
CA MET A 123 -14.36 -12.20 6.32
C MET A 123 -12.83 -12.22 6.33
N SER A 124 -12.21 -13.40 6.17
CA SER A 124 -10.75 -13.54 6.10
C SER A 124 -10.13 -12.74 4.94
N VAL A 125 -10.75 -12.80 3.75
CA VAL A 125 -10.30 -12.02 2.59
C VAL A 125 -10.45 -10.52 2.83
N PHE A 126 -11.54 -10.09 3.46
CA PHE A 126 -11.74 -8.69 3.83
C PHE A 126 -10.69 -8.19 4.85
N LEU A 127 -10.39 -9.00 5.87
CA LEU A 127 -9.34 -8.71 6.84
C LEU A 127 -7.96 -8.60 6.17
N HIS A 128 -7.66 -9.46 5.20
CA HIS A 128 -6.42 -9.38 4.43
C HIS A 128 -6.27 -8.05 3.67
N TYR A 129 -7.34 -7.56 3.04
CA TYR A 129 -7.32 -6.25 2.39
C TYR A 129 -7.16 -5.09 3.39
N LEU A 130 -7.82 -5.15 4.55
CA LEU A 130 -7.67 -4.14 5.59
C LEU A 130 -6.25 -4.09 6.18
N GLU A 131 -5.60 -5.23 6.35
CA GLU A 131 -4.20 -5.30 6.76
C GLU A 131 -3.29 -4.70 5.68
N LYS A 132 -3.53 -5.00 4.41
CA LYS A 132 -2.77 -4.41 3.30
C LYS A 132 -2.89 -2.89 3.25
N ILE A 133 -4.09 -2.35 3.46
CA ILE A 133 -4.33 -0.89 3.54
C ILE A 133 -3.57 -0.29 4.73
N ARG A 134 -3.63 -0.94 5.91
CA ARG A 134 -2.88 -0.51 7.09
C ARG A 134 -1.37 -0.48 6.84
N ASP A 135 -0.83 -1.48 6.15
CA ASP A 135 0.59 -1.55 5.82
C ASP A 135 1.01 -0.44 4.84
N VAL A 136 0.18 -0.14 3.84
CA VAL A 136 0.42 0.99 2.91
C VAL A 136 0.40 2.32 3.67
N LEU A 137 -0.58 2.53 4.56
CA LEU A 137 -0.64 3.74 5.39
C LEU A 137 0.57 3.88 6.30
N LYS A 138 1.07 2.79 6.89
CA LYS A 138 2.29 2.79 7.71
C LYS A 138 3.52 3.21 6.89
N ARG A 139 3.66 2.69 5.66
CA ARG A 139 4.75 3.08 4.76
C ARG A 139 4.66 4.55 4.37
N PHE A 140 3.47 5.04 4.06
CA PHE A 140 3.22 6.44 3.71
C PHE A 140 3.59 7.41 4.85
N VAL A 141 3.19 7.10 6.09
CA VAL A 141 3.55 7.92 7.26
C VAL A 141 5.06 7.91 7.50
N SER A 142 5.73 6.76 7.32
CA SER A 142 7.18 6.68 7.49
C SER A 142 7.97 7.46 6.42
N GLU A 143 7.53 7.42 5.17
CA GLU A 143 8.13 8.21 4.09
C GLU A 143 7.85 9.70 4.27
N GLY A 144 6.65 10.07 4.74
CA GLY A 144 6.29 11.44 5.10
C GLY A 144 7.13 12.01 6.23
N TYR A 145 7.45 11.20 7.25
CA TYR A 145 8.32 11.61 8.36
C TYR A 145 9.75 11.94 7.87
N ILE A 146 10.30 11.12 6.97
CA ILE A 146 11.62 11.37 6.37
C ILE A 146 11.59 12.65 5.52
N GLY A 147 10.52 12.87 4.75
CA GLY A 147 10.34 14.10 3.97
C GLY A 147 10.25 15.36 4.84
N ALA A 148 9.51 15.30 5.94
CA ALA A 148 9.40 16.40 6.89
C ALA A 148 10.73 16.70 7.59
N TYR A 149 11.47 15.66 7.98
CA TYR A 149 12.80 15.82 8.57
C TYR A 149 13.79 16.46 7.60
N LEU A 150 13.80 16.04 6.33
CA LEU A 150 14.64 16.66 5.29
C LEU A 150 14.27 18.13 5.05
N ALA A 151 12.99 18.48 5.04
CA ALA A 151 12.55 19.86 4.93
C ALA A 151 13.02 20.71 6.12
N GLN A 152 12.96 20.16 7.34
CA GLN A 152 13.45 20.85 8.54
C GLN A 152 14.97 21.08 8.47
N VAL A 153 15.75 20.08 8.04
CA VAL A 153 17.20 20.22 7.84
C VAL A 153 17.53 21.33 6.84
N ILE A 154 16.75 21.48 5.77
CA ILE A 154 16.94 22.57 4.79
C ILE A 154 16.66 23.93 5.43
N VAL A 155 15.58 24.06 6.22
CA VAL A 155 15.25 25.31 6.91
C VAL A 155 16.34 25.69 7.92
N ASP A 156 16.82 24.73 8.70
CA ASP A 156 17.89 24.95 9.68
C ASP A 156 19.22 25.33 9.02
N PHE A 157 19.51 24.76 7.85
CA PHE A 157 20.67 25.14 7.04
C PHE A 157 20.57 26.60 6.57
N ILE A 158 19.41 27.04 6.08
CA ILE A 158 19.20 28.44 5.65
C ILE A 158 19.36 29.39 6.84
N TRP A 159 18.78 29.08 7.99
CA TRP A 159 18.93 29.90 9.21
C TRP A 159 20.39 29.98 9.68
N SER A 160 21.10 28.86 9.68
CA SER A 160 22.51 28.79 10.05
C SER A 160 23.38 29.61 9.08
N PHE A 161 23.06 29.59 7.79
CA PHE A 161 23.75 30.39 6.80
C PHE A 161 23.50 31.89 7.02
N VAL A 162 22.24 32.31 7.17
CA VAL A 162 21.89 33.72 7.40
C VAL A 162 22.54 34.26 8.68
N THR A 163 22.49 33.49 9.77
CA THR A 163 23.11 33.90 11.05
C THR A 163 24.63 34.03 10.93
N LEU A 164 25.29 33.20 10.13
CA LEU A 164 26.73 33.33 9.85
C LEU A 164 27.06 34.67 9.15
N PHE A 165 26.30 35.07 8.13
CA PHE A 165 26.50 36.36 7.47
C PHE A 165 26.27 37.55 8.39
N ILE A 166 25.19 37.52 9.18
CA ILE A 166 24.91 38.56 10.17
C ILE A 166 26.05 38.64 11.20
N SER A 167 26.55 37.51 11.68
CA SER A 167 27.66 37.45 12.64
C SER A 167 28.95 38.05 12.08
N ILE A 168 29.29 37.78 10.82
CA ILE A 168 30.45 38.38 10.15
C ILE A 168 30.30 39.90 10.09
N ILE A 169 29.14 40.41 9.68
CA ILE A 169 28.88 41.85 9.60
C ILE A 169 28.98 42.50 10.99
N LYS A 170 28.36 41.89 12.01
CA LYS A 170 28.43 42.39 13.40
C LYS A 170 29.87 42.47 13.90
N THR A 171 30.66 41.42 13.66
CA THR A 171 32.07 41.39 14.06
C THR A 171 32.87 42.51 13.39
N PHE A 172 32.65 42.75 12.11
CA PHE A 172 33.29 43.84 11.38
C PHE A 172 32.93 45.23 11.93
N VAL A 173 31.65 45.46 12.25
CA VAL A 173 31.18 46.72 12.83
C VAL A 173 31.79 46.97 14.22
N TYR A 174 31.87 45.94 15.07
CA TYR A 174 32.49 46.08 16.39
C TYR A 174 33.97 46.43 16.32
N ILE A 175 34.72 45.85 15.38
CA ILE A 175 36.13 46.19 15.15
C ILE A 175 36.27 47.66 14.69
N LEU A 176 35.44 48.10 13.74
CA LEU A 176 35.42 49.49 13.27
C LEU A 176 35.12 50.48 14.40
N LEU A 177 34.14 50.15 15.25
CA LEU A 177 33.74 50.98 16.38
C LEU A 177 34.86 51.05 17.45
N ALA A 178 35.55 49.94 17.72
CA ALA A 178 36.68 49.93 18.65
C ALA A 178 37.82 50.84 18.16
N ILE A 179 38.15 50.81 16.87
CA ILE A 179 39.18 51.69 16.29
C ILE A 179 38.76 53.16 16.38
N ALA A 180 37.47 53.48 16.12
CA ALA A 180 36.95 54.84 16.21
C ALA A 180 37.04 55.40 17.64
N ILE A 181 36.75 54.60 18.67
CA ILE A 181 36.87 55.00 20.08
C ILE A 181 38.34 55.28 20.46
N ILE A 182 39.26 54.41 20.03
CA ILE A 182 40.71 54.59 20.30
C ILE A 182 41.21 55.91 19.71
N LEU A 183 40.80 56.25 18.47
CA LEU A 183 41.16 57.51 17.82
C LEU A 183 40.50 58.72 18.51
N ALA A 184 39.26 58.58 18.98
CA ALA A 184 38.54 59.64 19.67
C ALA A 184 39.13 59.98 21.05
N LEU A 185 39.82 59.04 21.71
CA LEU A 185 40.49 59.29 23.01
C LEU A 185 41.58 60.36 22.93
N PHE A 186 42.17 60.57 21.74
CA PHE A 186 43.19 61.59 21.51
C PHE A 186 42.62 62.99 21.22
N ASN A 187 41.29 63.15 21.08
CA ASN A 187 40.66 64.45 20.84
C ASN A 187 39.32 64.59 21.59
N PRO A 188 39.22 65.43 22.63
CA PRO A 188 38.11 65.40 23.60
C PRO A 188 36.72 65.70 23.01
N VAL A 189 36.65 66.39 21.87
CA VAL A 189 35.37 66.69 21.19
C VAL A 189 34.82 65.46 20.45
N LEU A 190 35.70 64.62 19.88
CA LEU A 190 35.30 63.41 19.15
C LEU A 190 34.82 62.29 20.09
N LEU A 191 35.32 62.27 21.34
CA LEU A 191 34.97 61.28 22.36
C LEU A 191 33.47 61.27 22.67
N VAL A 192 32.87 62.44 22.84
CA VAL A 192 31.44 62.58 23.15
C VAL A 192 30.57 62.02 22.02
N LEU A 193 30.94 62.28 20.77
CA LEU A 193 30.23 61.78 19.59
C LEU A 193 30.30 60.24 19.52
N ALA A 194 31.47 59.65 19.73
CA ALA A 194 31.65 58.20 19.68
C ALA A 194 30.81 57.44 20.73
N ILE A 195 30.72 57.98 21.96
CA ILE A 195 29.91 57.40 23.03
C ILE A 195 28.41 57.41 22.66
N THR A 196 27.93 58.48 22.04
CA THR A 196 26.52 58.58 21.61
C THR A 196 26.16 57.62 20.48
N ILE A 197 27.07 57.40 19.52
CA ILE A 197 26.84 56.44 18.43
C ILE A 197 26.88 55.00 18.96
N ALA A 198 27.81 54.70 19.87
CA ALA A 198 27.91 53.37 20.49
C ALA A 198 26.65 53.01 21.30
N SER A 199 26.08 53.95 22.04
CA SER A 199 24.83 53.72 22.80
C SER A 199 23.62 53.54 21.88
N LEU A 200 23.56 54.26 20.76
CA LEU A 200 22.52 54.10 19.74
C LEU A 200 22.58 52.73 19.04
N ILE A 201 23.78 52.24 18.72
CA ILE A 201 23.96 50.90 18.13
C ILE A 201 23.53 49.83 19.13
N ALA A 202 23.95 49.92 20.40
CA ALA A 202 23.56 48.97 21.44
C ALA A 202 22.04 48.97 21.72
N ALA A 203 21.38 50.14 21.62
CA ALA A 203 19.93 50.25 21.80
C ALA A 203 19.11 49.71 20.61
N SER A 204 19.70 49.63 19.43
CA SER A 204 19.00 49.19 18.20
C SER A 204 18.84 47.67 18.06
N GLY A 205 19.31 46.88 19.04
CA GLY A 205 19.15 45.42 19.05
C GLY A 205 20.04 44.67 18.03
N PHE A 206 21.00 45.36 17.42
CA PHE A 206 22.07 44.77 16.63
C PHE A 206 23.19 44.21 17.51
#